data_AF-M6RWN4-F1
#
_entry.id   AF-M6RWN4-F1
#
_cell.length_a   1.000
_cell.length_b   1.000
_cell.length_c   1.000
_cell.angle_alpha   90.00
_cell.angle_beta   90.00
_cell.angle_gamma   90.00
#
_symmetry.space_group_name_H-M   'P 1'
#
loop_
_entity.id
_entity.type
_entity.pdbx_description
1 polymer ?
#
loop_
_entity_poly.entity_id
_entity_poly.type
_entity_poly.pdbx_seq_one_letter_code
_entity_poly.pdbx_strand_id
1 'polypeptide(L)'
;METFQTTFVIIFWTLFGIYFTYKLYRSIRIVSAQDCIVVEKFGKYSRTLHAGLHLLWPFIEKDSYHHTLKEQATDVPPQTCITKDNVKVEMDGILYLKVLDPYKASYGINDYQFAASQ
;
A
#
# COMPACT_ATOMS: atom_id res chain seq x y z
N MET A 1 -14.91 -16.44 -46.80
CA MET A 1 -14.47 -15.13 -46.27
C MET A 1 -15.29 -14.73 -45.05
N GLU A 2 -16.62 -14.81 -45.14
CA GLU A 2 -17.56 -14.54 -44.04
C GLU A 2 -17.28 -15.32 -42.74
N THR A 3 -17.03 -16.63 -42.82
CA THR A 3 -16.79 -17.50 -41.63
C THR A 3 -15.51 -17.15 -40.87
N PHE A 4 -14.50 -16.66 -41.58
CA PHE A 4 -13.26 -16.18 -40.98
C PHE A 4 -13.54 -14.89 -40.19
N GLN A 5 -14.24 -13.94 -40.79
CA GLN A 5 -14.59 -12.68 -40.15
C GLN A 5 -15.47 -12.87 -38.91
N THR A 6 -16.48 -13.75 -38.95
CA THR A 6 -17.32 -14.05 -37.78
C THR A 6 -16.54 -14.69 -36.64
N THR A 7 -15.59 -15.58 -36.96
CA THR A 7 -14.74 -16.24 -35.96
C THR A 7 -13.84 -15.22 -35.25
N PHE A 8 -13.25 -14.28 -35.98
CA PHE A 8 -12.43 -13.20 -35.39
C PHE A 8 -13.25 -12.29 -34.46
N VAL A 9 -14.47 -11.94 -34.85
CA VAL A 9 -15.37 -11.11 -34.02
C VAL A 9 -15.74 -11.83 -32.72
N ILE A 10 -16.05 -13.13 -32.80
CA ILE A 10 -16.37 -13.94 -31.60
C ILE A 10 -15.17 -14.02 -30.65
N ILE A 11 -13.96 -14.26 -31.19
CA ILE A 11 -12.72 -14.29 -30.39
C ILE A 11 -12.47 -12.94 -29.70
N PHE A 12 -12.67 -11.83 -30.40
CA PHE A 12 -12.49 -10.50 -29.83
C PHE A 12 -13.45 -10.22 -28.66
N TRP A 13 -14.74 -10.50 -28.83
CA TRP A 13 -15.74 -10.28 -27.77
C TRP A 13 -15.56 -11.22 -26.57
N THR A 14 -15.16 -12.47 -26.81
CA THR A 14 -14.87 -13.42 -25.72
C THR A 14 -13.65 -12.99 -24.91
N LEU A 15 -12.55 -12.60 -25.55
CA LEU A 15 -11.37 -12.07 -24.86
C LEU A 15 -11.68 -10.79 -24.08
N PHE A 16 -12.45 -9.88 -24.68
CA PHE A 16 -12.87 -8.64 -24.02
C PHE A 16 -13.75 -8.92 -22.80
N GLY A 17 -14.72 -9.83 -22.92
CA GLY A 17 -15.59 -10.24 -21.82
C GLY A 17 -14.82 -10.88 -20.66
N ILE A 18 -13.86 -11.75 -20.97
CA ILE A 18 -12.98 -12.38 -19.96
C ILE A 18 -12.15 -11.32 -19.23
N TYR A 19 -11.52 -10.41 -19.96
CA TYR A 19 -10.71 -9.34 -19.37
C TYR A 19 -11.55 -8.41 -18.47
N PHE A 20 -12.74 -8.02 -18.94
CA PHE A 20 -13.64 -7.16 -18.19
C PHE A 20 -14.14 -7.83 -16.90
N THR A 21 -14.51 -9.11 -16.97
CA THR A 21 -14.95 -9.90 -15.82
C THR A 21 -13.83 -10.07 -14.80
N TYR A 22 -12.60 -10.34 -15.25
CA TYR A 22 -11.42 -10.42 -14.39
C TYR A 22 -11.16 -9.12 -13.62
N LYS A 23 -11.27 -7.97 -14.31
CA LYS A 23 -11.12 -6.65 -13.71
C LYS A 23 -12.21 -6.36 -12.67
N LEU A 24 -13.45 -6.73 -12.96
CA LEU A 24 -14.58 -6.62 -12.02
C LEU A 24 -14.37 -7.49 -10.78
N TYR A 25 -13.88 -8.72 -10.93
CA TYR A 25 -13.61 -9.57 -9.79
C TYR A 25 -12.52 -8.99 -8.86
N ARG A 26 -11.46 -8.40 -9.43
CA ARG A 26 -10.39 -7.73 -8.64
C ARG A 26 -10.80 -6.40 -8.01
N SER A 27 -11.96 -5.85 -8.37
CA SER A 27 -12.51 -4.61 -7.81
C SER A 27 -12.88 -4.73 -6.33
N ILE A 28 -13.26 -5.92 -5.89
CA ILE A 28 -13.68 -6.18 -4.51
C ILE A 28 -12.43 -6.34 -3.65
N ARG A 29 -12.24 -5.41 -2.70
CA ARG A 29 -11.17 -5.48 -1.70
C ARG A 29 -11.76 -5.56 -0.31
N ILE A 30 -11.23 -6.49 0.46
CA ILE A 30 -11.56 -6.66 1.87
C ILE A 30 -10.35 -6.16 2.65
N VAL A 31 -10.58 -5.12 3.46
CA VAL A 31 -9.55 -4.50 4.30
C VAL A 31 -9.76 -4.98 5.73
N SER A 32 -8.68 -5.45 6.35
CA SER A 32 -8.67 -5.93 7.74
C SER A 32 -8.87 -4.78 8.75
N ALA A 33 -9.28 -5.13 9.98
CA ALA A 33 -9.62 -4.16 11.02
C ALA A 33 -8.49 -3.18 11.40
N GLN A 34 -7.23 -3.61 11.29
CA GLN A 34 -6.05 -2.81 11.65
C GLN A 34 -5.15 -2.53 10.46
N ASP A 35 -5.69 -2.61 9.25
CA ASP A 35 -4.96 -2.26 8.03
C ASP A 35 -5.72 -1.16 7.30
N CYS A 36 -5.00 -0.40 6.49
CA CYS A 36 -5.58 0.64 5.66
C CYS A 36 -4.90 0.69 4.30
N ILE A 37 -5.67 1.09 3.29
CA ILE A 37 -5.20 1.18 1.92
C ILE A 37 -5.45 2.60 1.42
N VAL A 38 -4.41 3.25 0.93
CA VAL A 38 -4.50 4.55 0.29
C VAL A 38 -4.76 4.35 -1.20
N VAL A 39 -5.82 4.99 -1.69
CA VAL A 39 -6.29 4.85 -3.07
C VAL A 39 -6.05 6.14 -3.83
N GLU A 40 -5.55 5.98 -5.04
CA GLU A 40 -5.31 7.06 -5.98
C GLU A 40 -6.28 7.00 -7.16
N LYS A 41 -6.69 8.17 -7.64
CA LYS A 41 -7.42 8.37 -8.90
C LYS A 41 -6.54 9.20 -9.82
N PHE A 42 -6.18 8.65 -10.97
CA PHE A 42 -5.35 9.35 -11.97
C PHE A 42 -4.06 9.97 -11.39
N GLY A 43 -3.43 9.30 -10.42
CA GLY A 43 -2.20 9.78 -9.76
C GLY A 43 -2.42 10.86 -8.69
N LYS A 44 -3.67 11.17 -8.32
CA LYS A 44 -3.98 12.01 -7.16
C LYS A 44 -4.58 11.18 -6.04
N TYR A 45 -4.28 11.56 -4.81
CA TYR A 45 -4.97 11.00 -3.64
C TYR A 45 -6.49 11.16 -3.78
N SER A 46 -7.23 10.07 -3.55
CA SER A 46 -8.70 10.13 -3.53
C SER A 46 -9.27 9.86 -2.15
N ARG A 47 -8.87 8.77 -1.49
CA ARG A 47 -9.43 8.35 -0.20
C ARG A 47 -8.54 7.30 0.46
N THR A 48 -8.71 7.17 1.78
CA THR A 48 -8.13 6.09 2.58
C THR A 48 -9.20 5.08 2.93
N LEU A 49 -9.03 3.84 2.49
CA LEU A 49 -9.88 2.71 2.82
C LEU A 49 -9.48 2.17 4.18
N HIS A 50 -10.42 2.19 5.12
CA HIS A 50 -10.28 1.59 6.44
C HIS A 50 -10.90 0.20 6.46
N ALA A 51 -10.95 -0.45 7.62
CA ALA A 51 -11.59 -1.74 7.82
C ALA A 51 -12.96 -1.87 7.12
N GLY A 52 -13.14 -2.97 6.37
CA GLY A 52 -14.42 -3.27 5.71
C GLY A 52 -14.28 -3.72 4.26
N LEU A 53 -15.44 -3.94 3.63
CA LEU A 53 -15.54 -4.29 2.22
C LEU A 53 -15.65 -3.01 1.39
N HIS A 54 -14.71 -2.85 0.46
CA HIS A 54 -14.64 -1.70 -0.44
C HIS A 54 -14.65 -2.15 -1.88
N LEU A 55 -15.39 -1.41 -2.70
CA LEU A 55 -15.44 -1.61 -4.15
C LEU A 55 -14.61 -0.51 -4.83
N LEU A 56 -13.51 -0.91 -5.45
CA LEU A 56 -12.64 0.00 -6.18
C LEU A 56 -12.95 -0.02 -7.66
N TRP A 57 -13.09 1.16 -8.28
CA TRP A 57 -13.34 1.18 -9.71
C TRP A 57 -12.10 0.67 -10.49
N PRO A 58 -12.18 -0.50 -11.16
CA PRO A 58 -10.99 -1.25 -11.58
C PRO A 58 -10.14 -0.59 -12.68
N PHE A 59 -10.63 0.50 -13.27
CA PHE A 59 -9.97 1.26 -14.32
C PHE A 59 -9.48 2.65 -13.89
N ILE A 60 -10.05 3.21 -12.82
CA ILE A 60 -9.82 4.60 -12.42
C ILE A 60 -9.04 4.65 -11.10
N GLU A 61 -9.39 3.77 -10.18
CA GLU A 61 -8.81 3.70 -8.85
C GLU A 61 -7.67 2.68 -8.82
N LYS A 62 -6.55 3.08 -8.22
CA LYS A 62 -5.39 2.22 -7.98
C LYS A 62 -5.14 2.10 -6.48
N ASP A 63 -4.89 0.87 -6.02
CA ASP A 63 -4.35 0.57 -4.70
C ASP A 63 -2.86 0.90 -4.67
N SER A 64 -2.50 2.07 -4.12
CA SER A 64 -1.13 2.59 -4.21
C SER A 64 -0.29 2.29 -2.97
N TYR A 65 -0.87 2.42 -1.77
CA TYR A 65 -0.13 2.18 -0.52
C TYR A 65 -0.94 1.36 0.47
N HIS A 66 -0.24 0.45 1.15
CA HIS A 66 -0.80 -0.39 2.20
C HIS A 66 -0.07 -0.08 3.50
N HIS A 67 -0.80 0.32 4.52
CA HIS A 67 -0.23 0.60 5.84
C HIS A 67 -0.96 -0.20 6.90
N THR A 68 -0.20 -0.75 7.84
CA THR A 68 -0.78 -1.32 9.05
C THR A 68 -0.92 -0.24 10.11
N LEU A 69 -2.04 -0.27 10.82
CA LEU A 69 -2.34 0.58 11.98
C LEU A 69 -1.90 -0.09 13.29
N LYS A 70 -1.30 -1.28 13.20
CA LYS A 70 -0.72 -2.01 14.31
C LYS A 70 0.58 -1.35 14.74
N GLU A 71 0.93 -1.52 16.02
CA GLU A 71 2.24 -1.15 16.52
C GLU A 71 3.30 -2.11 15.96
N GLN A 72 4.37 -1.55 15.43
CA GLN A 72 5.50 -2.27 14.87
C GLN A 72 6.75 -1.96 15.70
N ALA A 73 7.46 -3.01 16.12
CA ALA A 73 8.76 -2.87 16.74
C ALA A 73 9.85 -2.88 15.65
N THR A 74 10.79 -1.95 15.75
CA THR A 74 11.95 -1.87 14.86
C THR A 74 13.20 -1.66 15.71
N ASP A 75 14.21 -2.49 15.49
CA ASP A 75 15.48 -2.39 16.20
C ASP A 75 16.31 -1.22 15.65
N VAL A 76 16.85 -0.40 16.55
CA VAL A 76 17.76 0.69 16.19
C VAL A 76 19.19 0.17 16.20
N PRO A 77 20.00 0.42 15.16
CA PRO A 77 21.37 -0.05 15.11
C PRO A 77 22.18 0.54 16.29
N PRO A 78 23.07 -0.24 16.93
CA PRO A 78 23.86 0.25 18.05
C PRO A 78 24.70 1.47 17.68
N GLN A 79 24.69 2.49 18.54
CA GLN A 79 25.47 3.71 18.34
C GLN A 79 26.48 3.90 19.47
N THR A 80 27.74 4.13 19.10
CA THR A 80 28.81 4.43 20.05
C THR A 80 28.75 5.92 20.42
N CYS A 81 28.47 6.21 21.68
CA CYS A 81 28.42 7.56 22.21
C CYS A 81 29.44 7.77 23.35
N ILE A 82 29.85 9.02 23.55
CA ILE A 82 30.75 9.41 24.63
C ILE A 82 29.91 10.09 25.70
N THR A 83 29.91 9.52 26.90
CA THR A 83 29.23 10.10 28.07
C THR A 83 29.95 11.36 28.56
N LYS A 84 29.27 12.16 29.38
CA LYS A 84 29.84 13.38 29.98
C LYS A 84 31.12 13.12 30.78
N ASP A 85 31.26 11.90 31.32
CA ASP A 85 32.43 11.46 32.09
C ASP A 85 33.57 10.92 31.21
N ASN A 86 33.52 11.16 29.89
CA ASN A 86 34.53 10.76 28.92
C ASN A 86 34.70 9.24 28.79
N VAL A 87 33.63 8.48 29.03
CA VAL A 87 33.58 7.02 28.81
C VAL A 87 32.82 6.73 27.52
N LYS A 88 33.41 5.88 26.66
CA LYS A 88 32.75 5.35 25.47
C LYS A 88 31.77 4.25 25.88
N VAL A 89 30.52 4.41 25.49
CA VAL A 89 29.47 3.42 25.70
C VAL A 89 28.76 3.16 24.38
N GLU A 90 28.29 1.93 24.20
CA GLU A 90 27.46 1.53 23.07
C GLU A 90 26.02 1.48 23.57
N MET A 91 25.11 2.12 22.84
CA MET A 91 23.69 2.16 23.19
C MET A 91 22.88 1.60 22.03
N ASP A 92 22.03 0.64 22.34
CA ASP A 92 21.02 0.05 21.48
C ASP A 92 19.62 0.32 22.03
N GLY A 93 18.60 0.09 21.19
CA GLY A 93 17.21 0.34 21.58
C GLY A 93 16.20 -0.25 20.61
N ILE A 94 14.96 -0.37 21.09
CA ILE A 94 13.81 -0.83 20.31
C ILE A 94 12.85 0.35 20.16
N LEU A 95 12.47 0.66 18.92
CA LEU A 95 11.50 1.70 18.59
C LEU A 95 10.13 1.07 18.31
N TYR A 96 9.09 1.58 18.99
CA TYR A 96 7.71 1.20 18.74
C TYR A 96 7.02 2.28 17.91
N LEU A 97 6.64 1.94 16.67
CA LEU A 97 6.02 2.85 15.72
C LEU A 97 4.56 2.48 15.47
N LYS A 98 3.72 3.49 15.29
CA LYS A 98 2.32 3.34 14.89
C LYS A 98 1.93 4.42 13.90
N VAL A 99 1.37 4.02 12.76
CA VAL A 99 0.83 4.96 11.78
C VAL A 99 -0.50 5.52 12.29
N LEU A 100 -0.54 6.82 12.57
CA LEU A 100 -1.76 7.54 12.96
C LEU A 100 -2.53 8.09 11.75
N ASP A 101 -1.79 8.62 10.76
CA ASP A 101 -2.35 9.22 9.56
C ASP A 101 -1.72 8.55 8.32
N PRO A 102 -2.46 7.64 7.65
CA PRO A 102 -1.97 6.93 6.47
C PRO A 102 -1.68 7.84 5.28
N TYR A 103 -2.38 8.98 5.17
CA TYR A 103 -2.14 9.93 4.09
C TYR A 103 -0.75 10.56 4.23
N LYS A 104 -0.43 11.06 5.42
CA LYS A 104 0.89 11.63 5.71
C LYS A 104 2.00 10.58 5.64
N ALA A 105 1.73 9.35 6.10
CA ALA A 105 2.69 8.26 6.00
C ALA A 105 3.03 7.88 4.55
N SER A 106 2.08 8.03 3.62
CA SER A 106 2.29 7.77 2.18
C SER A 106 2.99 8.90 1.43
N TYR A 107 2.56 10.14 1.65
CA TYR A 107 3.01 11.28 0.83
C TYR A 107 3.97 12.23 1.52
N GLY A 108 4.09 12.15 2.85
CA GLY A 108 4.97 13.03 3.62
C GLY A 108 6.43 12.61 3.55
N ILE A 109 6.70 11.31 3.50
CA ILE A 109 8.06 10.76 3.46
C ILE A 109 8.07 9.43 2.69
N ASN A 110 9.16 9.14 1.99
CA ASN A 110 9.29 7.91 1.21
C ASN A 110 9.32 6.66 2.10
N ASP A 111 10.09 6.72 3.19
CA ASP A 111 10.21 5.65 4.17
C ASP A 111 10.19 6.26 5.58
N TYR A 112 9.05 6.11 6.26
CA TYR A 112 8.87 6.61 7.61
C TYR A 112 9.59 5.75 8.65
N GLN A 113 9.88 4.47 8.37
CA GLN A 113 10.56 3.58 9.30
C GLN A 113 12.04 3.94 9.35
N PHE A 114 12.66 4.08 8.18
CA PHE A 114 14.05 4.50 8.08
C PHE A 114 14.28 5.87 8.73
N ALA A 115 13.41 6.84 8.42
CA ALA A 115 13.51 8.19 8.95
C ALA A 115 13.34 8.28 10.48
N ALA A 116 12.60 7.34 11.08
CA ALA A 116 12.44 7.28 12.54
C ALA A 116 13.60 6.56 13.24
N SER A 117 14.34 5.71 12.52
CA SER A 117 15.48 4.95 13.06
C SER A 117 16.83 5.67 12.96
N GLN A 118 16.89 6.81 12.26
CA GLN A 118 18.12 7.56 11.99
C GLN A 118 18.47 8.58 13.08
#